data_AF-A0A0B6XTF7-F1
#
_entry.id   AF-A0A0B6XTF7-F1
#
_cell.length_a   1.000
_cell.length_b   1.000
_cell.length_c   1.000
_cell.angle_alpha   90.00
_cell.angle_beta   90.00
_cell.angle_gamma   90.00
#
_symmetry.space_group_name_H-M   'P 1'
#
loop_
_entity.id
_entity.type
_entity.pdbx_description
1 polymer ?
#
loop_
_entity_poly.entity_id
_entity_poly.type
_entity_poly.pdbx_seq_one_letter_code
_entity_poly.pdbx_strand_id
1 'polypeptide(L)'
;QCGGAGLDVFVEEPIKDYILVKHPNVIATPHLGAITVETRCRVAEKIARQFVDLVQRKCLTGAINAPALTHAISPTSEPWVQLG
;
A
#
# COMPACT_ATOMS: atom_id res chain seq x y z
N GLN A 1 16.17 25.32 17.25
CA GLN A 1 16.51 23.89 17.04
C GLN A 1 15.45 23.05 17.71
N CYS A 2 15.10 21.89 17.14
CA CYS A 2 14.19 20.93 17.77
C CYS A 2 14.95 20.08 18.80
N GLY A 3 14.29 19.70 19.90
CA GLY A 3 14.90 18.91 20.98
C GLY A 3 15.06 17.42 20.67
N GLY A 4 14.39 16.91 19.61
CA GLY A 4 14.47 15.54 19.13
C GLY A 4 13.50 15.26 17.97
N ALA A 5 13.51 14.05 17.44
CA ALA A 5 12.63 13.60 16.35
C ALA A 5 12.30 12.10 16.40
N GLY A 6 11.14 11.71 15.88
CA GLY A 6 10.74 10.33 15.65
C GLY A 6 10.55 10.08 14.14
N LEU A 7 11.20 9.05 13.59
CA LEU A 7 11.19 8.76 12.15
C LEU A 7 10.79 7.30 11.91
N ASP A 8 9.72 7.06 11.17
CA ASP A 8 9.34 5.70 10.72
C ASP A 8 9.72 5.44 9.26
N VAL A 9 9.88 6.49 8.45
CA VAL A 9 10.16 6.39 7.01
C VAL A 9 11.38 7.21 6.63
N PHE A 10 12.09 6.73 5.60
CA PHE A 10 13.30 7.36 5.07
C PHE A 10 13.16 7.61 3.57
N VAL A 11 13.98 8.52 3.02
CA VAL A 11 13.94 8.86 1.60
C VAL A 11 14.28 7.65 0.73
N GLU A 12 15.26 6.86 1.14
CA GLU A 12 15.64 5.61 0.49
C GLU A 12 15.50 4.45 1.48
N GLU A 13 14.77 3.41 1.07
CA GLU A 13 14.54 2.21 1.85
C GLU A 13 14.90 0.96 1.02
N PRO A 14 15.67 -0.01 1.56
CA PRO A 14 16.22 -0.06 2.92
C PRO A 14 17.27 1.02 3.19
N ILE A 15 17.36 1.46 4.44
CA ILE A 15 18.21 2.59 4.85
C ILE A 15 19.68 2.30 4.52
N LYS A 16 20.30 3.19 3.73
CA LYS A 16 21.74 3.16 3.43
C LYS A 16 22.55 4.10 4.32
N ASP A 17 21.97 5.24 4.69
CA ASP A 17 22.59 6.24 5.56
C ASP A 17 22.02 6.18 6.98
N TYR A 18 22.88 5.90 7.95
CA TYR A 18 22.52 5.72 9.35
C TYR A 18 22.78 6.95 10.22
N ILE A 19 23.15 8.11 9.65
CA ILE A 19 23.45 9.32 10.43
C ILE A 19 22.27 9.72 11.31
N LEU A 20 21.05 9.75 10.75
CA LEU A 20 19.85 10.10 11.51
C LEU A 20 19.43 9.00 12.48
N VAL A 21 19.55 7.74 12.08
CA VAL A 21 19.22 6.57 12.92
C VAL A 21 20.10 6.51 14.17
N LYS A 22 21.37 6.92 14.06
CA LYS A 22 22.35 6.90 15.15
C LYS A 22 22.36 8.20 15.98
N HIS A 23 21.58 9.20 15.61
CA HIS A 23 21.57 10.48 16.32
C HIS A 23 20.93 10.32 17.72
N PRO A 24 21.56 10.82 18.81
CA PRO A 24 21.11 10.54 20.18
C PRO A 24 19.70 11.05 20.51
N ASN A 25 19.24 12.10 19.82
CA ASN A 25 17.90 12.66 19.99
C ASN A 25 16.89 12.18 18.92
N VAL A 26 17.20 11.09 18.21
CA VAL A 26 16.31 10.51 17.19
C VAL A 26 15.92 9.10 17.58
N ILE A 27 14.62 8.84 17.56
CA ILE A 27 14.07 7.47 17.64
C ILE A 27 13.61 7.09 16.24
N ALA A 28 14.21 6.05 15.67
CA ALA A 28 13.88 5.56 14.35
C ALA A 28 13.23 4.17 14.40
N THR A 29 12.20 3.94 13.58
CA THR A 29 11.59 2.63 13.36
C THR A 29 11.67 2.27 11.87
N PRO A 30 11.82 0.97 11.52
CA PRO A 30 11.99 0.56 10.12
C PRO A 30 10.63 0.35 9.42
N HIS A 31 9.91 1.43 9.11
CA HIS A 31 8.65 1.44 8.37
C HIS A 31 7.62 0.45 8.94
N LEU A 32 7.38 0.54 10.24
CA LEU A 32 6.53 -0.38 10.98
C LEU A 32 5.12 0.16 11.24
N GLY A 33 4.80 1.40 10.87
CA GLY A 33 3.56 2.08 11.24
C GLY A 33 2.27 1.33 10.90
N ALA A 34 2.28 0.47 9.88
CA ALA A 34 1.13 -0.34 9.47
C ALA A 34 1.25 -1.84 9.83
N ILE A 35 2.35 -2.28 10.45
CA ILE A 35 2.66 -3.71 10.66
C ILE A 35 2.08 -4.19 12.00
N THR A 36 0.75 -4.10 12.12
CA THR A 36 -0.01 -4.71 13.21
C THR A 36 -0.89 -5.83 12.67
N VAL A 37 -1.38 -6.72 13.54
CA VAL A 37 -2.29 -7.81 13.11
C VAL A 37 -3.61 -7.20 12.66
N GLU A 38 -4.13 -6.24 13.42
CA GLU A 38 -5.40 -5.56 13.20
C GLU A 38 -5.40 -4.81 11.86
N THR A 39 -4.33 -4.06 11.56
CA THR A 39 -4.23 -3.30 10.31
C THR A 39 -4.12 -4.23 9.12
N ARG A 40 -3.31 -5.29 9.21
CA ARG A 40 -3.17 -6.28 8.12
C ARG A 40 -4.48 -7.02 7.87
N CYS A 41 -5.21 -7.43 8.91
CA CYS A 41 -6.53 -8.05 8.76
C CYS A 41 -7.54 -7.10 8.10
N ARG A 42 -7.60 -5.84 8.54
CA ARG A 42 -8.52 -4.84 7.94
C ARG A 42 -8.19 -4.53 6.49
N VAL A 43 -6.91 -4.42 6.15
CA VAL A 43 -6.47 -4.21 4.76
C VAL A 43 -6.84 -5.41 3.90
N ALA A 44 -6.56 -6.63 4.36
CA ALA A 44 -6.90 -7.84 3.62
C ALA A 44 -8.42 -7.95 3.37
N GLU A 45 -9.25 -7.70 4.38
CA GLU A 45 -10.70 -7.68 4.23
C GLU A 45 -11.16 -6.62 3.23
N LYS A 46 -10.62 -5.40 3.32
CA LYS A 46 -10.99 -4.29 2.43
C LYS A 46 -10.66 -4.63 0.97
N ILE A 47 -9.46 -5.14 0.70
CA ILE A 47 -9.05 -5.54 -0.64
C ILE A 47 -9.94 -6.68 -1.16
N ALA A 48 -10.21 -7.71 -0.34
CA ALA A 48 -11.08 -8.82 -0.74
C ALA A 48 -12.49 -8.33 -1.12
N ARG A 49 -13.06 -7.39 -0.35
CA ARG A 49 -14.35 -6.77 -0.67
C ARG A 49 -14.30 -5.97 -1.98
N GLN A 50 -13.23 -5.22 -2.23
CA GLN A 50 -13.06 -4.48 -3.49
C GLN A 50 -13.00 -5.42 -4.71
N PHE A 51 -12.41 -6.61 -4.59
CA PHE A 51 -12.43 -7.61 -5.66
C PHE A 51 -13.84 -8.18 -5.90
N VAL A 52 -14.59 -8.47 -4.83
CA VAL A 52 -15.99 -8.92 -4.97
C VAL A 52 -16.84 -7.85 -5.65
N ASP A 53 -16.69 -6.59 -5.23
CA ASP A 53 -17.41 -5.46 -5.82
C ASP A 53 -17.03 -5.25 -7.29
N LEU A 54 -15.76 -5.46 -7.66
CA LEU A 54 -15.30 -5.43 -9.05
C LEU A 54 -16.01 -6.46 -9.92
N VAL A 55 -16.03 -7.73 -9.50
CA VAL A 55 -16.69 -8.82 -10.23
C VAL A 55 -18.19 -8.58 -10.34
N GLN A 56 -18.80 -8.04 -9.28
CA GLN A 56 -20.22 -7.72 -9.24
C GLN A 56 -20.56 -6.39 -9.95
N ARG A 57 -19.58 -5.72 -10.58
CA ARG A 57 -19.73 -4.43 -11.28
C ARG A 57 -20.34 -3.33 -10.41
N LYS A 58 -19.99 -3.33 -9.12
CA LYS A 58 -20.35 -2.29 -8.14
C LYS A 58 -19.32 -1.15 -8.18
N CYS A 59 -19.63 -0.06 -7.47
CA CYS A 59 -18.74 1.11 -7.38
C CYS A 59 -17.42 0.76 -6.67
N LEU A 60 -16.29 1.09 -7.29
CA LEU A 60 -14.94 0.81 -6.77
C LEU A 60 -14.41 2.00 -5.98
N THR A 61 -14.71 2.02 -4.67
CA THR A 61 -14.18 3.06 -3.78
C THR A 61 -12.66 2.94 -3.65
N GLY A 62 -11.93 4.03 -3.85
CA GLY A 62 -10.47 4.06 -3.71
C GLY A 62 -9.69 3.49 -4.89
N ALA A 63 -10.34 3.25 -6.05
CA ALA A 63 -9.64 2.88 -7.27
C ALA A 63 -8.79 4.05 -7.79
N ILE A 64 -7.50 3.81 -7.98
CA ILE A 64 -6.55 4.81 -8.47
C ILE A 64 -6.58 4.88 -10.00
N ASN A 65 -6.62 3.71 -10.67
CA ASN A 65 -6.59 3.58 -12.12
C ASN A 65 -7.88 2.93 -12.65
N ALA A 66 -9.04 3.46 -12.24
CA ALA A 66 -10.35 2.90 -12.59
C ALA A 66 -10.56 2.68 -14.11
N PRO A 67 -10.15 3.61 -15.01
CA PRO A 67 -10.30 3.38 -16.45
C PRO A 67 -9.48 2.17 -16.95
N ALA A 68 -8.22 2.05 -16.55
CA ALA A 68 -7.36 0.94 -16.96
C ALA A 68 -7.89 -0.40 -16.44
N LEU A 69 -8.45 -0.41 -15.23
CA LEU A 69 -9.08 -1.59 -14.64
C LEU A 69 -10.35 -1.99 -15.40
N THR A 70 -11.21 -1.04 -15.77
CA THR A 70 -12.39 -1.28 -16.61
C THR A 70 -12.01 -1.84 -17.98
N HIS A 71 -10.92 -1.35 -18.57
CA HIS A 71 -10.38 -1.91 -19.82
C HIS A 71 -9.83 -3.33 -19.66
N ALA A 72 -9.22 -3.67 -18.53
CA ALA A 72 -8.70 -5.02 -18.28
C ALA A 72 -9.81 -6.07 -18.11
N ILE A 73 -10.98 -5.67 -17.59
CA ILE A 73 -12.13 -6.57 -17.37
C ILE A 73 -13.18 -6.51 -18.49
N SER A 74 -12.84 -5.90 -19.63
CA SER A 74 -13.76 -5.78 -20.76
C SER A 74 -13.92 -7.13 -21.47
N PRO A 75 -15.06 -7.42 -22.10
CA PRO A 75 -15.26 -8.67 -22.85
C PRO A 75 -14.21 -8.91 -23.95
N THR A 76 -13.63 -7.83 -24.49
CA THR A 76 -12.59 -7.89 -25.52
C THR A 76 -11.22 -8.28 -24.96
N SER A 77 -10.92 -7.93 -23.70
CA SER A 77 -9.64 -8.20 -23.03
C SER A 77 -9.65 -9.48 -22.20
N GLU A 78 -10.83 -9.94 -21.78
CA GLU A 78 -11.02 -11.17 -20.99
C GLU A 78 -10.32 -12.42 -21.57
N PRO A 79 -10.35 -12.70 -22.89
CA PRO A 79 -9.65 -13.87 -23.45
C PRO A 79 -8.13 -13.80 -23.32
N TRP A 80 -7.56 -12.59 -23.32
CA TRP A 80 -6.11 -12.37 -23.27
C TRP A 80 -5.57 -12.47 -21.84
N VAL A 81 -6.38 -12.07 -20.85
CA VAL A 81 -6.04 -12.22 -19.42
C VAL A 81 -6.01 -13.68 -19.00
N GLN A 82 -6.85 -14.55 -19.58
CA GLN A 82 -6.88 -15.99 -19.28
C GLN A 82 -5.70 -16.79 -19.85
N LEU A 83 -4.96 -16.23 -20.82
CA LEU A 83 -3.88 -16.93 -21.51
C LEU A 83 -2.51 -16.74 -20.83
N GLY A 84 -2.35 -15.69 -20.01
CA GLY A 84 -1.13 -15.39 -19.26
C GLY A 84 -1.11 -16.06 -17.89
#